data_AF-A0A5C5W2S0-F1
#
_entry.id   AF-A0A5C5W2S0-F1
#
_cell.length_a   1.000
_cell.length_b   1.000
_cell.length_c   1.000
_cell.angle_alpha   90.00
_cell.angle_beta   90.00
_cell.angle_gamma   90.00
#
_symmetry.space_group_name_H-M   'P 1'
#
loop_
_entity.id
_entity.type
_entity.pdbx_description
1 polymer ?
#
loop_
_entity_poly.entity_id
_entity_poly.type
_entity_poly.pdbx_seq_one_letter_code
_entity_poly.pdbx_strand_id
1 'polypeptide(L)'
;MKRDMNLVREILIRVEAQSADQEGAPLNVGDHSDAEVGYHVKIMHQARLVEVIGGATDLESWIPLALTWQGHDFLDACREPTRWESAIRLVREKAGAVSFEVLKQLLVALSKRSLGL
;
A
#
# COMPACT_ATOMS: atom_id res chain seq x y z
N MET A 1 -14.35 -7.22 2.64
CA MET A 1 -13.84 -6.76 1.34
C MET A 1 -12.55 -7.51 1.04
N LYS A 2 -12.15 -7.65 -0.23
CA LYS A 2 -10.91 -8.36 -0.61
C LYS A 2 -9.75 -7.37 -0.57
N ARG A 3 -8.59 -7.79 -0.07
CA ARG A 3 -7.35 -6.99 -0.13
C ARG A 3 -6.87 -6.86 -1.58
N ASP A 4 -6.84 -5.63 -2.07
CA ASP A 4 -6.29 -5.24 -3.37
C ASP A 4 -4.92 -4.59 -3.18
N MET A 5 -3.88 -5.23 -3.70
CA MET A 5 -2.50 -4.75 -3.55
C MET A 5 -2.19 -3.57 -4.49
N ASN A 6 -2.93 -3.38 -5.58
CA ASN A 6 -2.78 -2.19 -6.41
C ASN A 6 -3.31 -0.97 -5.66
N LEU A 7 -4.47 -1.11 -5.00
CA LEU A 7 -5.02 -0.04 -4.18
C LEU A 7 -4.10 0.29 -3.00
N VAL A 8 -3.51 -0.71 -2.32
CA VAL A 8 -2.49 -0.46 -1.28
C VAL A 8 -1.32 0.37 -1.81
N ARG A 9 -0.75 -0.02 -2.96
CA ARG A 9 0.36 0.72 -3.57
C ARG A 9 -0.04 2.15 -3.91
N GLU A 10 -1.23 2.34 -4.45
CA GLU A 10 -1.74 3.63 -4.90
C GLU A 10 -2.06 4.58 -3.73
N ILE A 11 -2.59 4.05 -2.62
CA ILE A 11 -2.78 4.79 -1.36
C ILE A 11 -1.42 5.27 -0.84
N LEU A 12 -0.41 4.39 -0.76
CA LEU A 12 0.92 4.77 -0.24
C LEU A 12 1.55 5.89 -1.06
N ILE A 13 1.44 5.82 -2.40
CA ILE A 13 1.95 6.87 -3.30
C ILE A 13 1.25 8.21 -3.01
N ARG A 14 -0.07 8.22 -2.83
CA ARG A 14 -0.80 9.46 -2.55
C ARG A 14 -0.52 10.01 -1.16
N VAL A 15 -0.45 9.16 -0.14
CA VAL A 15 -0.15 9.59 1.23
C VAL A 15 1.23 10.23 1.31
N GLU A 16 2.22 9.68 0.61
CA GLU A 16 3.55 10.30 0.52
C GLU A 16 3.53 11.65 -0.21
N ALA A 17 2.64 11.81 -1.19
CA ALA A 17 2.51 13.04 -1.96
C ALA A 17 1.67 14.13 -1.28
N GLN A 18 0.98 13.82 -0.17
CA GLN A 18 0.20 14.81 0.58
C GLN A 18 1.12 15.88 1.16
N SER A 19 0.76 17.14 0.94
CA SER A 19 1.37 18.26 1.64
C SER A 19 0.81 18.40 3.05
N ALA A 20 1.50 19.16 3.91
CA ALA A 20 1.09 19.33 5.31
C ALA A 20 -0.32 19.90 5.50
N ASP A 21 -0.85 20.65 4.53
CA ASP A 21 -2.22 21.17 4.51
C ASP A 21 -3.28 20.14 4.07
N GLN A 22 -2.85 19.00 3.52
CA GLN A 22 -3.71 17.89 3.10
C GLN A 22 -3.71 16.72 4.08
N GLU A 23 -2.90 16.81 5.13
CA GLU A 23 -2.75 15.79 6.16
C GLU A 23 -4.09 15.59 6.90
N GLY A 24 -4.56 14.34 6.98
CA GLY A 24 -5.84 14.02 7.63
C GLY A 24 -7.10 14.37 6.83
N ALA A 25 -6.98 14.72 5.54
CA ALA A 25 -8.12 14.82 4.62
C ALA A 25 -8.49 13.45 4.02
N PRO A 26 -9.78 13.20 3.68
CA PRO A 26 -10.18 12.01 2.95
C PRO A 26 -9.39 11.82 1.65
N LEU A 27 -8.91 10.60 1.43
CA LEU A 27 -8.08 10.27 0.28
C LEU A 27 -8.94 9.77 -0.88
N ASN A 28 -9.04 10.54 -1.97
CA ASN A 28 -9.70 10.05 -3.18
C ASN A 28 -8.71 9.28 -4.07
N VAL A 29 -9.03 8.01 -4.35
CA VAL A 29 -8.19 7.10 -5.12
C VAL A 29 -8.94 6.55 -6.34
N GLY A 30 -8.92 7.31 -7.43
CA GLY A 30 -9.51 6.87 -8.70
C GLY A 30 -11.02 6.61 -8.57
N ASP A 31 -11.46 5.44 -9.01
CA ASP A 31 -12.87 5.03 -9.00
C ASP A 31 -13.29 4.24 -7.74
N HIS A 32 -12.40 4.15 -6.73
CA HIS A 32 -12.71 3.43 -5.51
C HIS A 32 -13.65 4.22 -4.60
N SER A 33 -14.61 3.53 -3.99
CA SER A 33 -15.48 4.11 -2.98
C SER A 33 -14.73 4.44 -1.69
N ASP A 34 -15.25 5.40 -0.91
CA ASP A 34 -14.67 5.77 0.39
C ASP A 34 -14.59 4.58 1.35
N ALA A 35 -15.58 3.68 1.31
CA ALA A 35 -15.57 2.44 2.09
C ALA A 35 -14.46 1.47 1.65
N GLU A 36 -14.17 1.39 0.33
CA GLU A 36 -13.06 0.59 -0.20
C GLU A 36 -11.71 1.15 0.22
N VAL A 37 -11.51 2.46 0.07
CA VAL A 37 -10.27 3.12 0.50
C VAL A 37 -10.11 2.96 2.01
N GLY A 38 -11.14 3.26 2.79
CA GLY A 38 -11.13 3.14 4.25
C GLY A 38 -10.85 1.73 4.76
N TYR A 39 -11.42 0.70 4.12
CA TYR A 39 -11.08 -0.69 4.41
C TYR A 39 -9.59 -0.99 4.17
N HIS A 40 -9.01 -0.47 3.09
CA HIS A 40 -7.58 -0.66 2.80
C HIS A 40 -6.70 0.10 3.78
N VAL A 41 -7.04 1.34 4.12
CA VAL A 41 -6.34 2.13 5.14
C VAL A 41 -6.37 1.40 6.50
N LYS A 42 -7.51 0.83 6.90
CA LYS A 42 -7.63 0.01 8.11
C LYS A 42 -6.64 -1.15 8.15
N ILE A 43 -6.59 -1.97 7.11
CA ILE A 43 -5.70 -3.14 7.09
C ILE A 43 -4.23 -2.74 6.89
N MET A 44 -3.95 -1.60 6.25
CA MET A 44 -2.61 -1.02 6.14
C MET A 44 -2.12 -0.51 7.50
N HIS A 45 -2.98 0.11 8.30
CA HIS A 45 -2.68 0.47 9.68
C HIS A 45 -2.36 -0.76 10.53
N GLN A 46 -3.17 -1.83 10.42
CA GLN A 46 -2.89 -3.10 11.10
C GLN A 46 -1.55 -3.73 10.67
N ALA A 47 -1.14 -3.52 9.42
CA ALA A 47 0.16 -3.93 8.89
C ALA A 47 1.30 -2.95 9.21
N ARG A 48 1.02 -1.89 9.98
CA ARG A 48 1.94 -0.79 10.33
C ARG A 48 2.54 -0.11 9.10
N LEU A 49 1.79 0.08 8.02
CA LEU A 49 2.25 0.82 6.84
C LEU A 49 1.89 2.30 6.90
N VAL A 50 0.79 2.64 7.56
CA VAL A 50 0.31 4.03 7.71
C VAL A 50 -0.11 4.31 9.15
N GLU A 51 0.12 5.54 9.57
CA GLU A 51 -0.57 6.15 10.70
C GLU A 51 -1.93 6.67 10.22
N VAL A 52 -2.92 6.70 11.10
CA VAL A 52 -4.30 7.07 10.74
C VAL A 52 -4.89 8.02 11.77
N ILE A 53 -5.80 8.89 11.30
CA ILE A 53 -6.77 9.58 12.14
C ILE A 53 -8.12 8.87 11.99
N GLY A 54 -8.83 8.68 13.10
CA GLY A 54 -10.16 8.08 13.13
C GLY A 54 -10.15 6.56 13.31
N GLY A 55 -11.11 5.87 12.68
CA GLY A 55 -11.17 4.40 12.64
C GLY A 55 -12.02 3.68 13.70
N ALA A 56 -12.92 4.38 14.40
CA ALA A 56 -13.70 3.80 15.51
C ALA A 56 -15.14 3.37 15.16
N THR A 57 -15.75 3.91 14.10
CA THR A 57 -17.22 3.84 13.92
C THR A 57 -17.67 3.25 12.57
N ASP A 58 -16.96 3.51 11.48
CA ASP A 58 -17.30 3.07 10.12
C ASP A 58 -16.02 2.92 9.26
N LEU A 59 -16.15 2.52 7.99
CA LEU A 59 -14.98 2.34 7.12
C LEU A 59 -14.46 3.67 6.60
N GLU A 60 -15.37 4.60 6.33
CA GLU A 60 -15.12 5.93 5.77
C GLU A 60 -14.31 6.82 6.72
N SER A 61 -14.36 6.58 8.04
CA SER A 61 -13.56 7.29 9.04
C SER A 61 -12.10 6.81 9.15
N TRP A 62 -11.64 5.85 8.34
CA TRP A 62 -10.23 5.45 8.31
C TRP A 62 -9.43 6.34 7.35
N ILE A 63 -8.87 7.42 7.88
CA ILE A 63 -8.13 8.41 7.09
C ILE A 63 -6.62 8.26 7.34
N PRO A 64 -5.78 8.05 6.31
CA PRO A 64 -4.34 7.98 6.50
C PRO A 64 -3.78 9.36 6.84
N LEU A 65 -2.88 9.40 7.83
CA LEU A 65 -2.18 10.60 8.27
C LEU A 65 -0.80 10.68 7.60
N ALA A 66 0.01 9.63 7.81
CA ALA A 66 1.39 9.59 7.34
C ALA A 66 1.81 8.14 7.06
N LEU A 67 2.89 7.97 6.30
CA LEU A 67 3.57 6.68 6.19
C LEU A 67 4.35 6.39 7.46
N THR A 68 4.33 5.14 7.90
CA THR A 68 5.32 4.69 8.89
C THR A 68 6.65 4.40 8.19
N TRP A 69 7.71 4.15 8.96
CA TRP A 69 8.97 3.64 8.40
C TRP A 69 8.77 2.36 7.58
N GLN A 70 7.95 1.41 8.06
CA GLN A 70 7.66 0.19 7.30
C GLN A 70 6.82 0.47 6.05
N GLY A 71 6.00 1.52 6.08
CA GLY A 71 5.30 2.06 4.92
C GLY A 71 6.26 2.55 3.85
N HIS A 72 7.26 3.37 4.23
CA HIS A 72 8.32 3.82 3.32
C HIS A 72 9.10 2.64 2.73
N ASP A 73 9.56 1.69 3.55
CA ASP A 73 10.28 0.50 3.07
C ASP A 73 9.48 -0.28 2.02
N PHE A 74 8.18 -0.49 2.26
CA PHE A 74 7.33 -1.21 1.33
C PHE A 74 7.02 -0.38 0.08
N LEU A 75 6.75 0.92 0.23
CA LEU A 75 6.54 1.84 -0.89
C LEU A 75 7.77 1.85 -1.80
N ASP A 76 8.97 2.01 -1.25
CA ASP A 76 10.21 2.00 -2.03
C ASP A 76 10.44 0.66 -2.72
N ALA A 77 10.03 -0.45 -2.11
CA ALA A 77 10.08 -1.77 -2.74
C ALA A 77 9.05 -1.92 -3.89
N CYS A 78 7.89 -1.26 -3.84
CA CYS A 78 6.85 -1.38 -4.87
C CYS A 78 6.72 -0.18 -5.83
N ARG A 79 7.46 0.92 -5.61
CA ARG A 79 7.30 2.18 -6.38
C ARG A 79 7.55 1.99 -7.87
N GLU A 80 8.64 1.32 -8.22
CA GLU A 80 9.06 1.19 -9.62
C GLU A 80 8.08 0.28 -10.40
N PRO A 81 7.42 0.77 -11.47
CA PRO A 81 6.40 0.03 -12.21
C PRO A 81 6.86 -1.32 -12.75
N THR A 82 8.05 -1.39 -13.34
CA THR A 82 8.58 -2.62 -13.97
C THR A 82 8.78 -3.74 -12.94
N ARG A 83 9.25 -3.39 -11.74
CA ARG A 83 9.46 -4.30 -10.61
C ARG A 83 8.13 -4.74 -10.03
N TRP A 84 7.19 -3.81 -9.86
CA TRP A 84 5.83 -4.14 -9.44
C TRP A 84 5.18 -5.14 -10.39
N GLU A 85 5.15 -4.84 -11.69
CA GLU A 85 4.59 -5.71 -12.72
C GLU A 85 5.25 -7.08 -12.76
N SER A 86 6.59 -7.10 -12.66
CA SER A 86 7.36 -8.34 -12.59
C SER A 86 6.98 -9.19 -11.38
N ALA A 87 6.82 -8.57 -10.21
CA ALA A 87 6.41 -9.27 -8.99
C ALA A 87 4.98 -9.82 -9.10
N ILE A 88 4.02 -9.01 -9.55
CA ILE A 88 2.62 -9.43 -9.72
C ILE A 88 2.48 -10.54 -10.77
N ARG A 89 3.24 -10.46 -11.88
CA ARG A 89 3.29 -11.53 -12.89
C ARG A 89 3.77 -12.85 -12.27
N LEU A 90 4.87 -12.84 -11.52
CA LEU A 90 5.40 -14.03 -10.85
C LEU A 90 4.40 -14.63 -9.86
N VAL A 91 3.74 -13.80 -9.05
CA VAL A 91 2.71 -14.25 -8.12
C VAL A 91 1.56 -14.94 -8.86
N ARG A 92 1.06 -14.33 -9.94
CA ARG A 92 -0.04 -14.86 -10.74
C ARG A 92 0.33 -16.20 -11.38
N GLU A 93 1.53 -16.32 -11.94
CA GLU A 93 1.99 -17.53 -12.64
C GLU A 93 2.30 -18.70 -11.70
N LYS A 94 2.76 -18.43 -10.47
CA LYS A 94 3.31 -19.47 -9.57
C LYS A 94 2.43 -19.83 -8.38
N ALA A 95 1.62 -18.90 -7.88
CA ALA A 95 0.89 -19.08 -6.62
C ALA A 95 -0.57 -18.60 -6.67
N GLY A 96 -0.96 -17.82 -7.69
CA GLY A 96 -2.26 -17.16 -7.78
C GLY A 96 -2.40 -15.99 -6.81
N ALA A 97 -2.21 -16.22 -5.52
CA ALA A 97 -2.17 -15.21 -4.47
C ALA A 97 -1.11 -15.54 -3.42
N VAL A 98 -0.55 -14.51 -2.78
CA VAL A 98 0.46 -14.66 -1.71
C VAL A 98 0.11 -13.77 -0.51
N SER A 99 0.71 -14.10 0.64
CA SER A 99 0.67 -13.23 1.81
C SER A 99 1.40 -11.91 1.54
N PHE A 100 1.10 -10.88 2.34
CA PHE A 100 1.75 -9.57 2.21
C PHE A 100 3.27 -9.69 2.39
N GLU A 101 3.70 -10.47 3.39
CA GLU A 101 5.11 -10.66 3.71
C GLU A 101 5.87 -11.34 2.55
N VAL A 102 5.27 -12.35 1.91
CA VAL A 102 5.88 -13.01 0.75
C VAL A 102 6.01 -12.04 -0.43
N LEU A 103 4.99 -11.20 -0.68
CA LEU A 103 5.06 -10.18 -1.72
C LEU A 103 6.16 -9.14 -1.43
N LYS A 104 6.26 -8.68 -0.17
CA LYS A 104 7.32 -7.75 0.27
C LYS A 104 8.71 -8.36 0.04
N GLN A 105 8.92 -9.60 0.46
CA GLN A 105 10.20 -10.29 0.26
C GLN A 105 10.55 -10.46 -1.23
N LEU A 106 9.57 -10.78 -2.07
CA LEU A 106 9.76 -10.86 -3.51
C LEU A 106 10.20 -9.52 -4.12
N LEU A 107 9.52 -8.42 -3.76
CA LEU A 107 9.88 -7.08 -4.24
C LEU A 107 11.29 -6.67 -3.80
N VAL A 108 11.66 -6.97 -2.55
CA VAL A 108 13.01 -6.73 -2.04
C VAL A 108 14.05 -7.57 -2.80
N ALA A 109 13.76 -8.85 -3.08
CA ALA A 109 14.65 -9.71 -3.85
C ALA A 109 14.87 -9.19 -5.29
N LEU A 110 13.80 -8.73 -5.95
CA LEU A 110 13.89 -8.10 -7.27
C LEU A 110 14.70 -6.79 -7.22
N SER A 111 14.54 -6.00 -6.15
CA SER A 111 15.33 -4.78 -5.94
C SER A 111 16.82 -5.09 -5.76
N LYS A 112 17.18 -6.06 -4.91
CA LYS A 112 18.57 -6.52 -4.73
C LYS A 112 19.21 -6.94 -6.06
N ARG A 113 18.48 -7.72 -6.86
CA ARG A 113 18.95 -8.15 -8.19
C ARG A 113 19.24 -6.97 -9.12
N SER A 114 18.44 -5.90 -9.07
CA SER A 114 18.69 -4.69 -9.87
C SER A 114 19.92 -3.91 -9.42
N LEU A 115 20.32 -4.05 -8.16
CA LEU A 115 21.52 -3.44 -7.57
C LEU A 115 22.78 -4.32 -7.70
N GLY A 116 22.65 -5.55 -8.21
CA GLY A 116 23.75 -6.52 -8.27
C GLY A 116 24.15 -7.12 -6.93
N LEU A 117 23.24 -7.11 -5.95
CA LEU A 117 23.39 -7.70 -4.61
C LEU A 117 22.85 -9.13 -4.52
#